data_AF-A0A151EID1-F1
#
_entry.id   AF-A0A151EID1-F1
#
_cell.length_a   1.000
_cell.length_b   1.000
_cell.length_c   1.000
_cell.angle_alpha   90.00
_cell.angle_beta   90.00
_cell.angle_gamma   90.00
#
_symmetry.space_group_name_H-M   'P 1'
#
loop_
_entity.id
_entity.type
_entity.pdbx_description
1 polymer ?
#
loop_
_entity_poly.entity_id
_entity_poly.type
_entity_poly.pdbx_seq_one_letter_code
_entity_poly.pdbx_strand_id
1 'polypeptide(L)' 'MKEEDKKAFLEDFKKADISKKLDMWYFALDQQMIWEEIIAEMSDIAQIQSINKGQMIEE' A
#
# COMPACT_ATOMS: atom_id res chain seq x y z
N MET A 1 -12.00 -0.93 0.24
CA MET A 1 -12.82 0.28 0.03
C MET A 1 -13.77 -0.01 -1.13
N LYS A 2 -15.07 0.29 -1.03
CA LYS A 2 -15.98 0.15 -2.18
C LYS A 2 -15.78 1.33 -3.14
N GLU A 3 -16.17 1.16 -4.39
CA GLU A 3 -16.00 2.20 -5.42
C GLU A 3 -16.75 3.50 -5.07
N GLU A 4 -17.91 3.38 -4.42
CA GLU A 4 -18.67 4.56 -3.95
C GLU A 4 -17.90 5.35 -2.88
N ASP A 5 -17.29 4.65 -1.92
CA ASP A 5 -16.50 5.29 -0.85
C ASP A 5 -15.31 6.03 -1.44
N LYS A 6 -14.64 5.43 -2.44
CA LYS A 6 -13.49 6.04 -3.13
C LYS A 6 -13.89 7.33 -3.83
N LYS A 7 -15.02 7.33 -4.52
CA LYS A 7 -15.54 8.53 -5.20
C LYS A 7 -15.88 9.65 -4.22
N ALA A 8 -16.57 9.31 -3.12
CA ALA A 8 -16.91 10.29 -2.08
C ALA A 8 -15.64 10.92 -1.47
N PHE A 9 -14.64 10.09 -1.14
CA PHE A 9 -13.37 10.56 -0.58
C PHE A 9 -12.62 11.51 -1.54
N LEU A 10 -12.57 11.17 -2.84
CA LEU A 10 -11.90 12.02 -3.83
C LEU A 10 -12.64 13.34 -4.08
N GLU A 11 -13.97 13.34 -4.03
CA GLU A 11 -14.75 14.58 -4.12
C GLU A 11 -14.54 15.49 -2.90
N ASP A 12 -14.47 14.91 -1.69
CA ASP A 12 -14.13 15.68 -0.48
C ASP A 12 -12.70 16.21 -0.52
N PHE A 13 -11.76 15.44 -1.05
CA PHE A 13 -10.38 15.87 -1.26
C PHE A 13 -10.28 17.07 -2.21
N LYS A 14 -11.03 17.08 -3.32
CA LYS A 14 -11.08 18.21 -4.26
C LYS A 14 -11.64 19.49 -3.64
N LYS A 15 -12.58 19.35 -2.70
CA LYS A 15 -13.23 20.49 -2.02
C LYS A 15 -12.43 21.00 -0.81
N ALA A 16 -11.52 20.19 -0.29
CA ALA A 16 -10.68 20.56 0.83
C ALA A 16 -9.61 21.60 0.44
N ASP A 17 -9.15 22.36 1.42
CA ASP A 17 -7.97 23.21 1.28
C ASP A 17 -6.74 22.32 1.03
N ILE A 18 -6.32 22.28 -0.24
CA ILE A 18 -5.26 21.41 -0.75
C ILE A 18 -3.97 21.61 0.04
N SER A 19 -3.69 22.84 0.47
CA SER A 19 -2.48 23.15 1.25
C SER A 19 -2.37 22.32 2.54
N LYS A 20 -3.49 22.07 3.22
CA LYS A 20 -3.54 21.27 4.46
C LYS A 20 -3.57 19.76 4.23
N LYS A 21 -3.87 19.33 3.00
CA LYS A 21 -3.98 17.91 2.63
C LYS A 21 -2.71 17.39 1.94
N LEU A 22 -1.88 18.27 1.39
CA LEU A 22 -0.62 17.94 0.75
C LEU A 22 0.34 17.21 1.70
N ASP A 23 0.52 17.67 2.93
CA ASP A 23 1.42 17.03 3.89
C ASP A 23 1.02 15.59 4.20
N MET A 24 -0.28 15.34 4.41
CA MET A 24 -0.78 13.98 4.62
C MET A 24 -0.71 13.13 3.35
N TRP A 25 -0.84 13.73 2.17
CA TRP A 25 -0.69 13.01 0.91
C TRP A 25 0.78 12.61 0.67
N TYR A 26 1.73 13.51 0.87
CA TYR A 26 3.16 13.19 0.81
C TYR A 26 3.53 12.12 1.83
N PHE A 27 3.06 12.26 3.07
CA PHE A 27 3.24 11.23 4.09
C PHE A 27 2.69 9.87 3.62
N ALA A 28 1.48 9.83 3.04
CA ALA A 28 0.91 8.59 2.53
C ALA A 28 1.72 7.97 1.37
N LEU A 29 2.28 8.81 0.48
CA LEU A 29 3.17 8.35 -0.60
C LEU A 29 4.47 7.76 -0.04
N ASP A 30 5.08 8.41 0.95
CA ASP A 30 6.28 7.90 1.61
C ASP A 30 5.99 6.56 2.30
N GLN A 31 4.83 6.44 2.96
CA GLN A 31 4.40 5.18 3.57
C GLN A 31 4.15 4.09 2.52
N GLN A 32 3.63 4.42 1.33
CA GLN A 32 3.43 3.44 0.27
C GLN A 32 4.75 2.77 -0.13
N MET A 33 5.80 3.56 -0.34
CA MET A 33 7.12 3.04 -0.70
C MET A 33 7.69 2.10 0.38
N ILE A 34 7.57 2.48 1.66
CA ILE A 34 8.00 1.63 2.78
C ILE A 34 7.21 0.31 2.82
N TRP A 35 5.90 0.36 2.62
CA TRP A 35 5.08 -0.85 2.60
C TRP A 35 5.39 -1.75 1.40
N GLU A 36 5.71 -1.20 0.24
CA GLU A 36 6.15 -1.98 -0.93
C GLU A 36 7.45 -2.74 -0.64
N GLU A 37 8.44 -2.09 -0.01
CA GLU A 37 9.69 -2.74 0.41
C GLU A 37 9.44 -3.87 1.42
N ILE A 38 8.63 -3.61 2.45
CA ILE A 38 8.28 -4.62 3.46
C ILE A 38 7.58 -5.83 2.82
N ILE A 39 6.64 -5.60 1.90
CA ILE A 39 5.91 -6.69 1.23
C ILE A 39 6.85 -7.52 0.35
N ALA A 40 7.82 -6.88 -0.32
CA ALA A 40 8.84 -7.58 -1.09
C ALA A 40 9.69 -8.48 -0.19
N GLU A 41 10.22 -7.96 0.92
CA GLU A 41 10.99 -8.75 1.88
C GLU A 41 10.18 -9.90 2.48
N MET A 42 8.89 -9.67 2.79
CA MET A 42 8.00 -10.72 3.28
C MET A 42 7.81 -11.83 2.24
N SER A 43 7.69 -11.47 0.97
CA SER A 43 7.55 -12.43 -0.14
C SER A 43 8.83 -13.27 -0.30
N ASP A 44 10.00 -12.64 -0.26
CA ASP A 44 11.29 -13.32 -0.31
C ASP A 44 11.45 -14.31 0.86
N ILE A 45 11.11 -13.88 2.09
CA ILE A 45 11.14 -14.75 3.27
C ILE A 45 10.19 -15.92 3.10
N ALA A 46 8.96 -15.69 2.62
CA ALA A 46 7.97 -16.74 2.40
C ALA A 46 8.47 -17.76 1.36
N GLN A 47 9.09 -17.30 0.27
CA GLN A 47 9.65 -18.16 -0.76
C GLN A 47 10.84 -18.98 -0.25
N ILE A 48 11.75 -18.38 0.51
CA ILE A 48 12.88 -19.09 1.13
C ILE A 48 12.36 -20.15 2.11
N GLN A 49 11.38 -19.80 2.95
CA GLN A 49 10.79 -20.75 3.90
C GLN A 49 10.06 -21.89 3.20
N SER A 50 9.40 -21.62 2.08
CA SER A 50 8.67 -22.62 1.32
C SER A 50 9.62 -23.61 0.63
N ILE A 51 10.70 -23.11 0.00
CA ILE A 51 11.80 -23.92 -0.54
C ILE A 51 12.41 -24.80 0.55
N ASN A 52 12.74 -24.21 1.72
CA ASN A 52 13.32 -24.94 2.85
C ASN A 52 12.38 -26.03 3.41
N LYS A 53 11.06 -25.89 3.21
CA LYS A 53 10.05 -26.88 3.61
C LYS A 53 9.65 -27.82 2.47
N GLY A 54 10.23 -27.68 1.27
CA GLY A 54 9.88 -28.48 0.10
C GLY A 54 8.48 -28.19 -0.48
N GLN A 55 7.89 -27.05 -0.14
CA GLN A 55 6.59 -26.60 -0.66
C GLN A 55 6.84 -25.44 -1.62
N MET A 56 6.52 -25.58 -2.91
CA MET A 56 6.50 -24.41 -3.80
C MET A 56 5.20 -23.63 -3.58
N ILE A 57 5.29 -22.30 -3.43
CA ILE A 57 4.12 -21.42 -3.47
C ILE A 57 3.93 -21.08 -4.95
N GLU A 58 2.80 -21.50 -5.54
CA GLU A 58 2.40 -21.04 -6.87
C GLU A 58 1.90 -19.60 -6.77
N GLU A 59 2.46 -18.71 -7.60
CA GLU A 59 2.08 -17.28 -7.73
C GLU A 59 0.67 -17.09 -8.30
#